data_AF-A0A8H5GQP6-F1
#
_entry.id   AF-A0A8H5GQP6-F1
#
_cell.length_a   1.000
_cell.length_b   1.000
_cell.length_c   1.000
_cell.angle_alpha   90.00
_cell.angle_beta   90.00
_cell.angle_gamma   90.00
#
_symmetry.space_group_name_H-M   'P 1'
#
loop_
_entity.id
_entity.type
_entity.pdbx_description
1 polymer ?
#
loop_
_entity_poly.entity_id
_entity_poly.type
_entity_poly.pdbx_seq_one_letter_code
_entity_poly.pdbx_strand_id
1 'polypeptide(L)'
;MGTGMKQAKSLGKWFMAKGTQFNVIYSSDLQRAVTTAEAILEDHSDPRPPFIQSLNLREQNFGQGEGQPYKQTRDPKLTAEEHYARGLFPHIRSRTERFPGGESKDDLARRAEGVVDEIIVPCVLEAAKEKRMNYHVAIVSHGLFIKELILVLLKRNPRGGGIPEEGYRGLRNTGWSRVVVGIEPEVLSSTKISKPLPLLVRITQINRHDHLDSVVRQKGGIGSIAHDAKQKDIRGFFASRKA
;
A
#
# COMPACT_ATOMS: atom_id res chain seq x y z
N MET A 1 -14.53 19.53 -5.38
CA MET A 1 -13.47 18.59 -4.96
C MET A 1 -14.09 17.37 -4.30
N GLY A 2 -13.89 16.18 -4.87
CA GLY A 2 -14.43 14.93 -4.30
C GLY A 2 -13.81 14.59 -2.93
N THR A 3 -14.47 13.71 -2.18
CA THR A 3 -14.05 13.33 -0.81
C THR A 3 -12.61 12.82 -0.75
N GLY A 4 -12.17 12.00 -1.71
CA GLY A 4 -10.80 11.46 -1.74
C GLY A 4 -9.72 12.53 -1.87
N MET A 5 -9.93 13.54 -2.73
CA MET A 5 -8.97 14.64 -2.90
C MET A 5 -8.88 15.52 -1.64
N LYS A 6 -10.00 15.76 -0.92
CA LYS A 6 -9.98 16.48 0.36
C LYS A 6 -9.14 15.74 1.41
N GLN A 7 -9.26 14.41 1.45
CA GLN A 7 -8.46 13.57 2.34
C GLN A 7 -6.97 13.65 1.98
N ALA A 8 -6.63 13.57 0.69
CA ALA A 8 -5.26 13.64 0.21
C ALA A 8 -4.58 14.99 0.53
N LYS A 9 -5.28 16.11 0.30
CA LYS A 9 -4.76 17.45 0.68
C LYS A 9 -4.63 17.62 2.20
N SER A 10 -5.53 17.02 2.98
CA SER A 10 -5.38 17.05 4.44
C SER A 10 -4.15 16.27 4.89
N LEU A 11 -3.84 15.15 4.23
CA LEU A 11 -2.65 14.35 4.49
C LEU A 11 -1.34 15.13 4.23
N GLY A 12 -1.23 15.80 3.09
CA GLY A 12 -0.07 16.64 2.74
C GLY A 12 0.21 17.70 3.80
N LYS A 13 -0.81 18.52 4.10
CA LYS A 13 -0.75 19.56 5.14
C LYS A 13 -0.38 19.00 6.50
N TRP A 14 -0.92 17.84 6.85
CA TRP A 14 -0.63 17.20 8.13
C TRP A 14 0.84 16.80 8.25
N PHE A 15 1.43 16.22 7.20
CA PHE A 15 2.87 15.90 7.22
C PHE A 15 3.73 17.14 7.40
N MET A 16 3.41 18.22 6.68
CA MET A 16 4.13 19.49 6.80
C MET A 16 4.00 20.11 8.19
N ALA A 17 2.78 20.13 8.76
CA ALA A 17 2.54 20.61 10.11
C ALA A 17 3.25 19.78 11.20
N LYS A 18 3.57 18.51 10.90
CA LYS A 18 4.37 17.63 11.77
C LYS A 18 5.87 17.67 11.45
N GLY A 19 6.31 18.56 10.56
CA GLY A 19 7.71 18.70 10.17
C GLY A 19 8.27 17.50 9.40
N THR A 20 7.41 16.67 8.80
CA THR A 20 7.84 15.54 7.97
C THR A 20 8.07 16.02 6.54
N GLN A 21 9.34 16.18 6.17
CA GLN A 21 9.75 16.41 4.78
C GLN A 21 10.20 15.09 4.16
N PHE A 22 9.76 14.81 2.93
CA PHE A 22 10.20 13.65 2.17
C PHE A 22 11.44 13.96 1.33
N ASN A 23 12.33 12.99 1.20
CA ASN A 23 13.49 13.03 0.31
C ASN A 23 13.11 12.57 -1.10
N VAL A 24 12.17 11.63 -1.20
CA VAL A 24 11.64 11.10 -2.46
C VAL A 24 10.24 10.54 -2.22
N ILE A 25 9.37 10.70 -3.22
CA ILE A 25 8.01 10.18 -3.22
C ILE A 25 7.87 9.17 -4.36
N TYR A 26 7.51 7.93 -4.03
CA TYR A 26 7.11 6.91 -4.98
C TYR A 26 5.60 6.72 -4.96
N SER A 27 4.99 6.46 -6.11
CA SER A 27 3.59 6.03 -6.16
C SER A 27 3.35 4.90 -7.15
N SER A 28 2.28 4.15 -6.92
CA SER A 28 1.61 3.47 -8.02
C SER A 28 1.23 4.48 -9.09
N ASP A 29 1.29 4.06 -10.35
CA ASP A 29 0.84 4.82 -11.51
C ASP A 29 -0.69 4.89 -11.64
N LEU A 30 -1.45 4.13 -10.84
CA LEU A 30 -2.91 4.21 -10.84
C LEU A 30 -3.35 5.57 -10.30
N GLN A 31 -4.27 6.23 -11.00
CA GLN A 31 -4.64 7.63 -10.78
C GLN A 31 -4.93 7.97 -9.31
N ARG A 32 -5.60 7.09 -8.56
CA ARG A 32 -5.90 7.30 -7.13
C ARG A 32 -4.64 7.48 -6.25
N ALA A 33 -3.57 6.76 -6.56
CA ALA A 33 -2.29 6.86 -5.87
C ALA A 33 -1.51 8.09 -6.34
N VAL A 34 -1.45 8.32 -7.66
CA VAL A 34 -0.81 9.50 -8.27
C VAL A 34 -1.39 10.79 -7.70
N THR A 35 -2.72 10.92 -7.72
CA THR A 35 -3.46 12.07 -7.18
C THR A 35 -3.14 12.31 -5.70
N THR A 36 -2.95 11.24 -4.93
CA THR A 36 -2.60 11.35 -3.51
C THR A 36 -1.15 11.79 -3.32
N ALA A 37 -0.22 11.28 -4.14
CA ALA A 37 1.18 11.67 -4.12
C ALA A 37 1.37 13.13 -4.55
N GLU A 38 0.66 13.58 -5.59
CA GLU A 38 0.64 14.97 -6.04
C GLU A 38 0.14 15.91 -4.93
N ALA A 39 -0.94 15.55 -4.24
CA ALA A 39 -1.44 16.34 -3.11
C ALA A 39 -0.45 16.42 -1.94
N ILE A 40 0.34 15.37 -1.68
CA ILE A 40 1.42 15.42 -0.68
C ILE A 40 2.54 16.34 -1.16
N LEU A 41 2.88 16.28 -2.45
CA LEU A 41 3.94 17.06 -3.08
C LEU A 41 3.62 18.57 -3.13
N GLU A 42 2.34 18.93 -3.34
CA GLU A 42 1.86 20.32 -3.40
C GLU A 42 2.23 21.14 -2.15
N ASP A 43 2.27 20.51 -0.97
CA ASP A 43 2.55 21.20 0.29
C ASP A 43 4.06 21.28 0.62
N HIS A 44 4.94 20.68 -0.19
CA HIS A 44 6.40 20.74 0.02
C HIS A 44 7.00 22.03 -0.53
N SER A 45 7.91 22.65 0.24
CA SER A 45 8.71 23.79 -0.20
C SER A 45 9.72 23.39 -1.28
N ASP A 46 10.14 24.35 -2.10
CA ASP A 46 11.21 24.12 -3.08
C ASP A 46 12.60 24.00 -2.41
N PRO A 47 13.51 23.12 -2.92
CA PRO A 47 13.27 22.18 -4.01
C PRO A 47 12.37 21.02 -3.56
N ARG A 48 11.32 20.76 -4.35
CA ARG A 48 10.38 19.66 -4.09
C ARG A 48 11.07 18.29 -4.25
N PRO A 49 10.69 17.28 -3.45
CA PRO A 49 11.26 15.94 -3.58
C PRO A 49 10.95 15.35 -4.97
N PRO A 50 11.84 14.51 -5.53
CA PRO A 50 11.54 13.76 -6.74
C PRO A 50 10.27 12.93 -6.58
N PHE A 51 9.44 12.91 -7.62
CA PHE A 51 8.23 12.11 -7.70
C PHE A 51 8.37 11.04 -8.78
N ILE A 52 8.31 9.78 -8.40
CA ILE A 52 8.60 8.62 -9.26
C ILE A 52 7.43 7.64 -9.23
N GLN A 53 6.89 7.32 -10.40
CA GLN A 53 5.82 6.32 -10.53
C GLN A 53 6.41 4.93 -10.79
N SER A 54 5.78 3.89 -10.24
CA SER A 54 6.16 2.50 -10.47
C SER A 54 4.95 1.58 -10.62
N LEU A 55 4.98 0.76 -11.67
CA LEU A 55 4.00 -0.31 -11.90
C LEU A 55 4.04 -1.35 -10.78
N ASN A 56 5.20 -1.56 -10.15
CA ASN A 56 5.38 -2.54 -9.10
C ASN A 56 4.66 -2.15 -7.79
N LEU A 57 4.21 -0.89 -7.66
CA LEU A 57 3.45 -0.39 -6.52
C LEU A 57 1.92 -0.53 -6.69
N ARG A 58 1.43 -1.12 -7.78
CA ARG A 58 0.00 -1.35 -8.01
C ARG A 58 -0.63 -2.27 -6.97
N GLU A 59 -1.96 -2.19 -6.83
CA GLU A 59 -2.71 -3.14 -6.01
C GLU A 59 -2.56 -4.57 -6.56
N GLN A 60 -2.94 -5.58 -5.78
CA GLN A 60 -3.13 -6.93 -6.31
C GLN A 60 -4.03 -6.89 -7.55
N ASN A 61 -3.55 -7.44 -8.66
CA ASN A 61 -4.34 -7.61 -9.87
C ASN A 61 -5.32 -8.77 -9.68
N PHE A 62 -6.62 -8.52 -9.75
CA PHE A 62 -7.63 -9.58 -9.63
C PHE A 62 -8.01 -10.23 -10.97
N GLY A 63 -7.39 -9.84 -12.09
CA GLY A 63 -7.68 -10.40 -13.41
C GLY A 63 -9.16 -10.28 -13.75
N GLN A 64 -9.80 -11.40 -14.08
CA GLN A 64 -11.25 -11.42 -14.36
C GLN A 64 -12.14 -11.05 -13.15
N GLY A 65 -11.60 -11.06 -11.93
CA GLY A 65 -12.32 -10.64 -10.72
C GLY A 65 -12.41 -9.12 -10.56
N GLU A 66 -11.70 -8.33 -11.36
CA GLU A 66 -11.76 -6.86 -11.29
C GLU A 66 -13.18 -6.34 -11.58
N GLY A 67 -13.67 -5.45 -10.71
CA GLY A 67 -15.01 -4.84 -10.83
C GLY A 67 -16.19 -5.80 -10.57
N GLN A 68 -15.91 -7.06 -10.19
CA GLN A 68 -16.93 -8.04 -9.85
C GLN A 68 -17.36 -7.92 -8.39
N PRO A 69 -18.61 -8.26 -8.04
CA PRO A 69 -19.07 -8.23 -6.66
C PRO A 69 -18.26 -9.21 -5.80
N TYR A 70 -17.76 -8.71 -4.66
CA TYR A 70 -17.08 -9.55 -3.69
C TYR A 70 -18.05 -10.55 -3.06
N LYS A 71 -17.72 -11.85 -3.13
CA LYS A 71 -18.46 -12.90 -2.41
C LYS A 71 -17.57 -13.54 -1.34
N GLN A 72 -18.00 -13.45 -0.09
CA GLN A 72 -17.25 -14.00 1.04
C GLN A 72 -17.22 -15.55 1.03
N THR A 73 -18.29 -16.17 0.53
CA THR A 73 -18.48 -17.62 0.57
C THR A 73 -18.30 -18.25 -0.81
N ARG A 74 -17.55 -19.35 -0.85
CA ARG A 74 -17.49 -20.28 -1.98
C ARG A 74 -18.64 -21.27 -1.86
N ASP A 75 -19.36 -21.51 -2.95
CA ASP A 75 -20.34 -22.60 -3.00
C ASP A 75 -19.58 -23.94 -2.99
N PRO A 76 -19.76 -24.78 -1.96
CA PRO A 76 -19.03 -26.05 -1.88
C PRO A 76 -19.39 -27.04 -2.99
N LYS A 77 -20.50 -26.81 -3.71
CA LYS A 77 -20.95 -27.67 -4.82
C LYS A 77 -20.32 -27.32 -6.17
N LEU A 78 -19.54 -26.25 -6.25
CA LEU A 78 -18.96 -25.77 -7.50
C LEU A 78 -17.42 -25.77 -7.48
N THR A 79 -16.82 -26.18 -8.59
CA THR A 79 -15.38 -26.02 -8.84
C THR A 79 -15.01 -24.54 -8.97
N ALA A 80 -13.72 -24.19 -8.96
CA ALA A 80 -13.31 -22.81 -9.13
C ALA A 80 -13.67 -22.30 -10.54
N GLU A 81 -13.50 -23.15 -11.54
CA GLU A 81 -13.81 -22.89 -12.94
C GLU A 81 -15.31 -22.63 -13.13
N GLU A 82 -16.16 -23.43 -12.48
CA GLU A 82 -17.62 -23.24 -12.53
C GLU A 82 -18.07 -21.94 -11.84
N HIS A 83 -17.37 -21.52 -10.78
CA HIS A 83 -17.62 -20.20 -10.18
C HIS A 83 -17.34 -19.10 -11.21
N TYR A 84 -16.16 -19.10 -11.80
CA TYR A 84 -15.73 -18.04 -12.73
C TYR A 84 -16.59 -18.02 -13.99
N ALA A 85 -16.96 -19.18 -14.53
CA ALA A 85 -17.87 -19.30 -15.67
C ALA A 85 -19.27 -18.70 -15.38
N ARG A 86 -19.70 -18.69 -14.12
CA ARG A 86 -20.94 -18.05 -13.65
C ARG A 86 -20.76 -16.60 -13.21
N GLY A 87 -19.59 -15.99 -13.45
CA GLY A 87 -19.27 -14.64 -12.99
C GLY A 87 -19.14 -14.51 -11.47
N LEU A 88 -18.86 -15.61 -10.77
CA LEU A 88 -18.72 -15.64 -9.32
C LEU A 88 -17.23 -15.66 -8.93
N PHE A 89 -16.82 -14.67 -8.14
CA PHE A 89 -15.42 -14.51 -7.70
C PHE A 89 -15.36 -14.57 -6.17
N PRO A 90 -15.37 -15.78 -5.57
CA PRO A 90 -15.35 -15.93 -4.13
C PRO A 90 -13.99 -15.55 -3.52
N HIS A 91 -13.98 -15.21 -2.23
CA HIS A 91 -12.77 -14.86 -1.50
C HIS A 91 -11.68 -15.94 -1.60
N ILE A 92 -10.49 -15.50 -2.06
CA ILE A 92 -9.27 -16.32 -2.17
C ILE A 92 -8.73 -16.67 -0.78
N ARG A 93 -8.74 -17.97 -0.44
CA ARG A 93 -8.37 -18.43 0.91
C ARG A 93 -6.88 -18.72 1.04
N SER A 94 -6.29 -19.37 0.02
CA SER A 94 -4.86 -19.68 -0.01
C SER A 94 -4.01 -18.47 -0.42
N ARG A 95 -2.70 -18.54 -0.21
CA ARG A 95 -1.74 -17.57 -0.75
C ARG A 95 -1.39 -17.81 -2.22
N THR A 96 -1.54 -19.04 -2.70
CA THR A 96 -1.21 -19.47 -4.07
C THR A 96 -2.39 -19.41 -5.04
N GLU A 97 -3.62 -19.41 -4.52
CA GLU A 97 -4.84 -19.28 -5.31
C GLU A 97 -4.93 -17.88 -5.95
N ARG A 98 -5.47 -17.83 -7.16
CA ARG A 98 -5.71 -16.60 -7.93
C ARG A 98 -6.90 -16.77 -8.87
N PHE A 99 -7.51 -15.65 -9.25
CA PHE A 99 -8.48 -15.62 -10.33
C PHE A 99 -7.77 -15.72 -11.70
N PRO A 100 -8.48 -16.12 -12.77
CA PRO A 100 -7.91 -16.14 -14.11
C PRO A 100 -7.33 -14.78 -14.50
N GLY A 101 -6.05 -14.77 -14.90
CA GLY A 101 -5.31 -13.55 -15.26
C GLY A 101 -4.95 -12.62 -14.09
N GLY A 102 -5.16 -13.05 -12.84
CA GLY A 102 -4.83 -12.29 -11.65
C GLY A 102 -3.52 -12.71 -10.99
N GLU A 103 -3.15 -12.00 -9.92
CA GLU A 103 -2.07 -12.32 -9.00
C GLU A 103 -2.60 -13.11 -7.81
N SER A 104 -1.80 -14.06 -7.32
CA SER A 104 -1.96 -14.65 -6.00
C SER A 104 -1.33 -13.75 -4.93
N LYS A 105 -1.51 -14.06 -3.64
CA LYS A 105 -0.82 -13.32 -2.57
C LYS A 105 0.69 -13.59 -2.59
N ASP A 106 1.14 -14.75 -3.08
CA ASP A 106 2.56 -15.03 -3.24
C ASP A 106 3.16 -14.31 -4.45
N ASP A 107 2.40 -14.11 -5.54
CA ASP A 107 2.83 -13.24 -6.64
C ASP A 107 2.97 -11.78 -6.15
N LEU A 108 1.99 -11.30 -5.37
CA LEU A 108 2.03 -9.98 -4.72
C LEU A 108 3.25 -9.84 -3.79
N ALA A 109 3.57 -10.88 -3.03
CA ALA A 109 4.73 -10.90 -2.13
C ALA A 109 6.05 -10.81 -2.89
N ARG A 110 6.18 -11.56 -3.99
CA ARG A 110 7.37 -11.51 -4.84
C ARG A 110 7.56 -10.14 -5.47
N ARG A 111 6.47 -9.50 -5.88
CA ARG A 111 6.50 -8.11 -6.39
C ARG A 111 6.90 -7.11 -5.31
N ALA A 112 6.41 -7.30 -4.08
CA ALA A 112 6.81 -6.50 -2.93
C ALA A 112 8.30 -6.71 -2.56
N GLU A 113 8.84 -7.93 -2.69
CA GLU A 113 10.27 -8.22 -2.55
C GLU A 113 11.11 -7.44 -3.57
N GLY A 114 10.68 -7.42 -4.84
CA GLY A 114 11.30 -6.60 -5.87
C GLY A 114 11.31 -5.10 -5.51
N VAL A 115 10.20 -4.58 -4.98
CA VAL A 115 10.15 -3.18 -4.50
C VAL A 115 11.10 -2.93 -3.33
N VAL A 116 11.25 -3.87 -2.41
CA VAL A 116 12.25 -3.74 -1.34
C VAL A 116 13.65 -3.63 -1.93
N ASP A 117 14.00 -4.49 -2.87
CA ASP A 117 15.35 -4.54 -3.44
C ASP A 117 15.66 -3.38 -4.40
N GLU A 118 14.69 -2.94 -5.20
CA GLU A 118 14.88 -1.94 -6.25
C GLU A 118 14.62 -0.50 -5.78
N ILE A 119 13.79 -0.31 -4.75
CA ILE A 119 13.40 1.03 -4.26
C ILE A 119 13.93 1.27 -2.85
N ILE A 120 13.59 0.40 -1.90
CA ILE A 120 13.84 0.68 -0.47
C ILE A 120 15.32 0.50 -0.13
N VAL A 121 15.96 -0.58 -0.58
CA VAL A 121 17.37 -0.88 -0.31
C VAL A 121 18.29 0.24 -0.82
N PRO A 122 18.17 0.74 -2.07
CA PRO A 122 18.96 1.88 -2.53
C PRO A 122 18.84 3.11 -1.63
N CYS A 123 17.61 3.49 -1.23
CA CYS A 123 17.41 4.62 -0.31
C CYS A 123 18.06 4.39 1.06
N VAL A 124 17.98 3.18 1.61
CA VAL A 124 18.64 2.83 2.89
C VAL A 124 20.16 2.94 2.77
N LEU A 125 20.73 2.44 1.68
CA LEU A 125 22.17 2.50 1.44
C LEU A 125 22.66 3.94 1.22
N GLU A 126 21.89 4.76 0.51
CA GLU A 126 22.15 6.19 0.34
C GLU A 126 22.13 6.92 1.68
N ALA A 127 21.06 6.76 2.46
CA ALA A 127 20.94 7.35 3.78
C ALA A 127 22.07 6.93 4.73
N ALA A 128 22.46 5.65 4.70
CA ALA A 128 23.55 5.12 5.51
C ALA A 128 24.92 5.71 5.11
N LYS A 129 25.20 5.83 3.81
CA LYS A 129 26.44 6.44 3.29
C LYS A 129 26.56 7.91 3.69
N GLU A 130 25.45 8.65 3.64
CA GLU A 130 25.40 10.06 4.02
C GLU A 130 25.25 10.26 5.54
N LYS A 131 25.17 9.19 6.34
CA LYS A 131 24.90 9.20 7.79
C LYS A 131 23.65 10.01 8.15
N ARG A 132 22.62 9.94 7.30
CA ARG A 132 21.35 10.68 7.45
C ARG A 132 20.33 9.86 8.21
N MET A 133 20.02 10.32 9.41
CA MET A 133 18.96 9.72 10.25
C MET A 133 17.55 10.21 9.86
N ASN A 134 17.46 11.35 9.17
CA ASN A 134 16.20 11.96 8.72
C ASN A 134 16.04 11.82 7.20
N TYR A 135 16.14 10.58 6.69
CA TYR A 135 15.86 10.27 5.28
C TYR A 135 14.47 9.63 5.17
N HIS A 136 13.50 10.37 4.65
CA HIS A 136 12.11 9.93 4.57
C HIS A 136 11.70 9.61 3.13
N VAL A 137 11.25 8.38 2.91
CA VAL A 137 10.68 7.93 1.64
C VAL A 137 9.17 7.80 1.80
N ALA A 138 8.40 8.45 0.93
CA ALA A 138 6.96 8.21 0.84
C ALA A 138 6.69 7.14 -0.22
N ILE A 139 5.89 6.13 0.11
CA ILE A 139 5.39 5.13 -0.85
C ILE A 139 3.86 5.18 -0.83
N VAL A 140 3.27 5.68 -1.91
CA VAL A 140 1.82 5.85 -2.07
C VAL A 140 1.27 4.70 -2.92
N SER A 141 0.54 3.79 -2.28
CA SER A 141 0.08 2.54 -2.89
C SER A 141 -1.31 2.14 -2.38
N HIS A 142 -1.60 0.84 -2.26
CA HIS A 142 -2.93 0.28 -2.08
C HIS A 142 -2.98 -0.69 -0.90
N GLY A 143 -4.19 -1.07 -0.48
CA GLY A 143 -4.42 -1.76 0.78
C GLY A 143 -3.68 -3.09 0.92
N LEU A 144 -3.84 -3.98 -0.06
CA LEU A 144 -3.23 -5.31 0.00
C LEU A 144 -1.74 -5.23 -0.28
N PHE A 145 -1.32 -4.42 -1.26
CA PHE A 145 0.09 -4.22 -1.55
C PHE A 145 0.87 -3.65 -0.36
N ILE A 146 0.39 -2.59 0.30
CA ILE A 146 1.07 -2.00 1.47
C ILE A 146 1.21 -3.02 2.60
N LYS A 147 0.15 -3.80 2.84
CA LYS A 147 0.19 -4.89 3.83
C LYS A 147 1.33 -5.86 3.49
N GLU A 148 1.36 -6.36 2.26
CA GLU A 148 2.38 -7.35 1.85
C GLU A 148 3.79 -6.75 1.87
N LEU A 149 3.98 -5.49 1.46
CA LEU A 149 5.25 -4.79 1.53
C LEU A 149 5.82 -4.73 2.95
N ILE A 150 4.98 -4.43 3.94
CA ILE A 150 5.40 -4.41 5.34
C ILE A 150 5.76 -5.81 5.84
N LEU A 151 4.99 -6.83 5.45
CA LEU A 151 5.32 -8.22 5.79
C LEU A 151 6.68 -8.63 5.21
N VAL A 152 6.96 -8.27 3.96
CA VAL A 152 8.25 -8.53 3.31
C VAL A 152 9.38 -7.79 4.02
N LEU A 153 9.20 -6.52 4.39
CA LEU A 153 10.19 -5.79 5.18
C LEU A 153 10.48 -6.46 6.53
N LEU A 154 9.44 -6.88 7.26
CA LEU A 154 9.62 -7.59 8.53
C LEU A 154 10.39 -8.90 8.36
N LYS A 155 10.13 -9.65 7.28
CA LYS A 155 10.88 -10.88 6.95
C LYS A 155 12.38 -10.63 6.70
N ARG A 156 12.77 -9.41 6.30
CA ARG A 156 14.18 -9.01 6.12
C ARG A 156 14.89 -8.72 7.44
N ASN A 157 14.18 -8.70 8.58
CA ASN A 157 14.76 -8.38 9.88
C ASN A 157 15.34 -9.61 10.59
N PRO A 158 16.69 -9.76 10.66
CA PRO A 158 17.31 -10.93 11.28
C PRO A 158 17.09 -11.01 12.78
N ARG A 159 16.81 -9.87 13.44
CA ARG A 159 16.54 -9.81 14.89
C ARG A 159 15.11 -10.25 15.24
N GLY A 160 14.32 -10.57 14.22
CA GLY A 160 12.89 -10.75 14.36
C GLY A 160 12.19 -9.41 14.64
N GLY A 161 10.91 -9.41 14.34
CA GLY A 161 10.00 -8.31 14.62
C GLY A 161 8.62 -8.92 14.45
N GLY A 162 7.87 -9.01 15.55
CA GLY A 162 6.55 -9.61 15.49
C GLY A 162 5.74 -8.95 14.38
N ILE A 163 5.22 -9.76 13.46
CA ILE A 163 4.11 -9.34 12.62
C ILE A 163 2.95 -9.17 13.60
N PRO A 164 2.34 -7.98 13.75
CA PRO A 164 1.07 -7.92 14.45
C PRO A 164 0.07 -8.71 13.59
N GLU A 165 -0.15 -10.00 13.88
CA GLU A 165 -1.08 -10.88 13.15
C GLU A 165 -2.48 -10.24 13.05
N GLU A 166 -2.83 -9.42 14.04
CA GLU A 166 -4.12 -8.74 14.14
C GLU A 166 -4.08 -7.27 13.68
N GLY A 167 -2.90 -6.65 13.58
CA GLY A 167 -2.77 -5.18 13.51
C GLY A 167 -2.89 -4.56 12.11
N TYR A 168 -2.76 -5.36 11.04
CA TYR A 168 -2.82 -4.86 9.67
C TYR A 168 -4.12 -5.29 8.95
N ARG A 169 -5.27 -4.96 9.54
CA ARG A 169 -6.59 -5.11 8.93
C ARG A 169 -7.12 -3.77 8.44
N GLY A 170 -7.28 -3.65 7.12
CA GLY A 170 -7.98 -2.54 6.47
C GLY A 170 -7.29 -1.19 6.66
N LEU A 171 -6.52 -0.75 5.66
CA LEU A 171 -6.07 0.64 5.58
C LEU A 171 -7.25 1.54 5.24
N ARG A 172 -7.44 2.61 6.01
CA ARG A 172 -8.37 3.68 5.60
C ARG A 172 -7.81 4.37 4.36
N ASN A 173 -8.69 4.93 3.52
CA ASN A 173 -8.24 5.80 2.43
C ASN A 173 -7.37 6.92 3.01
N THR A 174 -6.18 7.13 2.42
CA THR A 174 -5.13 8.05 2.91
C THR A 174 -4.60 7.76 4.32
N GLY A 175 -4.99 6.63 4.93
CA GLY A 175 -4.35 6.13 6.14
C GLY A 175 -2.92 5.69 5.83
N TRP A 176 -1.99 5.96 6.73
CA TRP A 176 -0.56 5.73 6.52
C TRP A 176 0.08 4.95 7.67
N SER A 177 1.19 4.29 7.36
CA SER A 177 2.02 3.59 8.34
C SER A 177 3.46 4.05 8.19
N ARG A 178 4.23 3.99 9.28
CA ARG A 178 5.65 4.33 9.27
C ARG A 178 6.47 3.14 9.71
N VAL A 179 7.37 2.75 8.81
CA VAL A 179 8.38 1.73 9.04
C VAL A 179 9.74 2.41 9.04
N VAL A 180 10.49 2.23 10.11
CA VAL A 180 11.90 2.65 10.19
C VAL A 180 12.72 1.47 9.69
N VAL A 181 13.54 1.73 8.67
CA VAL A 181 14.41 0.74 8.04
C VAL A 181 15.85 1.23 8.15
N GLY A 182 16.74 0.35 8.59
CA GLY A 182 18.17 0.59 8.67
C GLY A 182 18.95 -0.63 8.22
N ILE A 183 20.27 -0.53 8.33
CA ILE A 183 21.22 -1.58 8.02
C ILE A 183 22.26 -1.65 9.14
N GLU A 184 22.73 -2.86 9.47
CA GLU A 184 23.80 -3.02 10.45
C GLU A 184 25.14 -2.50 9.86
N PRO A 185 25.96 -1.77 10.62
CA PRO A 185 27.26 -1.26 10.14
C PRO A 185 28.19 -2.36 9.61
N GLU A 186 28.14 -3.55 10.20
CA GLU A 186 28.89 -4.74 9.81
C GLU A 186 28.46 -5.25 8.42
N VAL A 187 27.16 -5.20 8.13
CA VAL A 187 26.63 -5.55 6.81
C VAL A 187 27.03 -4.50 5.77
N LEU A 188 27.02 -3.22 6.13
CA LEU A 188 27.41 -2.12 5.24
C LEU A 188 28.91 -2.15 4.87
N SER A 189 29.76 -2.57 5.80
CA SER A 189 31.22 -2.64 5.63
C SER A 189 31.71 -3.96 5.04
N SER A 190 30.84 -4.97 4.92
CA SER A 190 31.18 -6.29 4.39
C SER A 190 31.46 -6.26 2.89
N THR A 191 32.52 -6.95 2.48
CA THR A 191 32.83 -7.22 1.05
C THR A 191 31.96 -8.35 0.47
N LYS A 192 31.26 -9.10 1.32
CA LYS A 192 30.31 -10.16 0.95
C LYS A 192 28.92 -9.76 1.43
N ILE A 193 28.18 -9.07 0.57
CA ILE A 193 26.79 -8.71 0.84
C ILE A 193 25.91 -9.93 0.55
N SER A 194 25.23 -10.45 1.57
CA SER A 194 24.23 -11.49 1.38
C SER A 194 23.02 -10.96 0.60
N LYS A 195 22.46 -11.83 -0.25
CA LYS A 195 21.19 -11.58 -0.95
C LYS A 195 20.18 -12.64 -0.47
N PRO A 196 19.00 -12.25 0.06
CA PRO A 196 18.54 -10.88 0.28
C PRO A 196 19.34 -10.11 1.34
N LEU A 197 19.46 -8.78 1.17
CA LEU A 197 20.15 -7.90 2.13
C LEU A 197 19.37 -7.88 3.47
N PRO A 198 20.00 -8.20 4.62
CA PRO A 198 19.38 -8.07 5.93
C PRO A 198 19.13 -6.59 6.28
N LEU A 199 17.96 -6.30 6.85
CA LEU A 199 17.54 -4.94 7.21
C LEU A 199 17.15 -4.88 8.68
N LEU A 200 17.44 -3.77 9.36
CA LEU A 200 16.87 -3.49 10.68
C LEU A 200 15.51 -2.84 10.47
N VAL A 201 14.42 -3.50 10.87
CA VAL A 201 13.05 -3.03 10.58
C VAL A 201 12.25 -2.86 11.85
N ARG A 202 11.66 -1.67 12.03
CA ARG A 202 10.77 -1.35 13.14
C ARG A 202 9.54 -0.59 12.65
N ILE A 203 8.37 -1.14 12.88
CA ILE A 203 7.10 -0.42 12.68
C ILE A 203 6.90 0.53 13.84
N THR A 204 6.67 1.81 13.55
CA THR A 204 6.46 2.85 14.57
C THR A 204 5.05 3.40 14.58
N GLN A 205 4.35 3.33 13.45
CA GLN A 205 2.98 3.80 13.28
C GLN A 205 2.24 2.85 12.34
N ILE A 206 0.99 2.54 12.65
CA ILE A 206 0.12 1.67 11.84
C ILE A 206 -1.19 2.39 11.58
N ASN A 207 -1.57 2.49 10.30
CA ASN A 207 -2.88 2.97 9.86
C ASN A 207 -3.32 4.29 10.53
N ARG A 208 -2.39 5.23 10.70
CA ARG A 208 -2.66 6.57 11.24
C ARG A 208 -3.51 7.35 10.26
N HIS A 209 -4.46 8.11 10.80
CA HIS A 209 -5.47 8.81 10.01
C HIS A 209 -6.03 10.05 10.71
N ASP A 210 -5.26 10.63 11.63
CA ASP A 210 -5.62 11.82 12.41
C ASP A 210 -5.88 13.04 11.52
N HIS A 211 -5.26 13.10 10.34
CA HIS A 211 -5.51 14.13 9.34
C HIS A 211 -6.94 14.09 8.78
N LEU A 212 -7.70 13.02 9.03
CA LEU A 212 -9.09 12.93 8.61
C LEU A 212 -10.05 13.62 9.58
N ASP A 213 -9.63 13.90 10.82
CA ASP A 213 -10.49 14.51 11.84
C ASP A 213 -10.88 15.95 11.47
N SER A 214 -10.00 16.64 10.71
CA SER A 214 -10.26 17.97 10.16
C SER A 214 -11.08 17.96 8.87
N VAL A 215 -11.36 16.79 8.28
CA VAL A 215 -12.08 16.67 7.01
C VAL A 215 -13.57 16.55 7.27
N VAL A 216 -14.29 17.67 7.18
CA VAL A 216 -15.76 17.69 7.30
C VAL A 216 -16.38 16.79 6.22
N ARG A 217 -17.00 15.70 6.65
CA ARG A 217 -17.83 14.86 5.77
C ARG A 217 -19.06 15.66 5.35
N GLN A 218 -19.28 15.85 4.06
CA GLN A 218 -20.54 16.42 3.57
C GLN A 218 -21.68 15.46 3.97
N LYS A 219 -22.73 15.99 4.63
CA LYS A 219 -24.00 15.28 4.84
C LYS A 219 -24.56 14.96 3.45
N GLY A 220 -24.58 13.67 3.10
CA GLY A 220 -24.98 13.19 1.76
C GLY A 220 -23.80 12.55 1.03
N GLY A 221 -23.65 11.23 1.18
CA GLY A 221 -22.50 10.47 0.70
C GLY A 221 -22.29 10.54 -0.81
N ILE A 222 -21.21 11.19 -1.22
CA ILE A 222 -20.70 11.23 -2.59
C ILE A 222 -19.88 9.96 -2.88
N GLY A 223 -20.45 8.79 -2.60
CA GLY A 223 -19.91 7.49 -3.04
C GLY A 223 -19.98 7.29 -4.57
N SER A 224 -20.32 8.34 -5.33
CA SER A 224 -20.77 8.26 -6.72
C SER A 224 -19.90 8.98 -7.74
N ILE A 225 -18.77 9.60 -7.36
CA ILE A 225 -17.83 10.13 -8.37
C ILE A 225 -16.75 9.07 -8.58
N ALA A 226 -17.02 8.15 -9.51
CA ALA A 226 -16.07 7.20 -10.02
C ALA A 226 -14.96 7.97 -10.75
N HIS A 227 -13.80 8.15 -10.11
CA HIS A 227 -12.60 8.63 -10.81
C HIS A 227 -11.92 7.52 -11.62
N ASP A 228 -12.42 6.29 -11.53
CA ASP A 228 -11.99 5.11 -12.27
C ASP A 228 -13.24 4.35 -12.73
N ALA A 229 -13.38 4.12 -14.05
CA ALA A 229 -14.51 3.41 -14.62
C ALA A 229 -14.70 1.99 -14.05
N LYS A 230 -13.65 1.42 -13.44
CA LYS A 230 -13.65 0.07 -12.84
C LYS A 230 -14.05 0.08 -11.36
N GLN A 231 -14.10 1.23 -10.70
CA GLN A 231 -14.43 1.33 -9.28
C GLN A 231 -15.94 1.52 -9.09
N LYS A 232 -16.64 0.46 -8.66
CA LYS A 232 -18.05 0.54 -8.26
C LYS A 232 -18.20 1.10 -6.83
N ASP A 233 -19.31 1.81 -6.58
CA ASP A 233 -19.68 2.37 -5.27
C ASP A 233 -19.63 1.29 -4.18
N ILE A 234 -19.13 1.64 -3.00
CA ILE A 234 -19.08 0.78 -1.81
C ILE A 234 -20.48 0.23 -1.44
N ARG A 235 -21.55 0.95 -1.78
CA ARG A 235 -22.94 0.47 -1.63
C ARG A 235 -23.26 -0.77 -2.47
N GLY A 236 -22.58 -0.98 -3.60
CA GLY A 236 -22.69 -2.21 -4.39
C GLY A 236 -22.09 -3.44 -3.71
N PHE A 237 -21.25 -3.27 -2.69
CA PHE A 237 -20.66 -4.36 -1.91
C PHE A 237 -21.56 -4.82 -0.76
N PHE A 238 -22.50 -3.98 -0.31
CA PHE A 238 -23.45 -4.29 0.75
C PHE A 238 -24.87 -4.38 0.18
N ALA A 239 -25.10 -5.32 -0.75
CA ALA A 239 -26.46 -5.75 -1.04
C ALA A 239 -27.00 -6.47 0.21
N SER A 240 -27.88 -5.78 0.92
CA SER A 240 -28.56 -6.23 2.13
C SER A 240 -29.24 -7.58 1.95
N ARG A 241 -28.96 -8.50 2.87
CA ARG A 241 -29.82 -9.65 3.21
C ARG A 241 -31.24 -9.12 3.40
N LYS A 242 -32.16 -9.40 2.47
CA LYS A 242 -33.59 -9.39 2.81
C LYS A 242 -33.92 -10.75 3.41
N ALA A 243 -34.65 -10.69 4.52
CA ALA A 243 -35.23 -11.82 5.21
C ALA A 243 -36.06 -12.70 4.28
#